data_AF-A0A1C6I7Z2-F1
#
_entry.id   AF-A0A1C6I7Z2-F1
#
_cell.length_a   1.000
_cell.length_b   1.000
_cell.length_c   1.000
_cell.angle_alpha   90.00
_cell.angle_beta   90.00
_cell.angle_gamma   90.00
#
_symmetry.space_group_name_H-M   'P 1'
#
loop_
_entity.id
_entity.type
_entity.pdbx_description
1 polymer ?
#
loop_
_entity_poly.entity_id
_entity_poly.type
_entity_poly.pdbx_seq_one_letter_code
_entity_poly.pdbx_strand_id
1 'polypeptide(L)'
;MTIKMYRVKDMDGYIFGWAPNYVLDEPAISTEWYDEIACTLPDGYYVAQNMYDQNIIFNAAGKYCPISDMDGHPGLIDIDADIVYVRLQEVA
;
A
#
# COMPACT_ATOMS: atom_id res chain seq x y z
N MET A 1 5.13 -12.02 3.38
CA MET A 1 3.99 -12.15 4.32
C MET A 1 2.71 -11.61 3.67
N THR A 2 1.52 -12.13 3.95
CA THR A 2 0.27 -11.58 3.37
C THR A 2 -0.29 -10.48 4.26
N ILE A 3 -0.64 -9.35 3.66
CA ILE A 3 -1.23 -8.19 4.32
C ILE A 3 -2.57 -7.85 3.70
N LYS A 4 -3.47 -7.31 4.52
CA LYS A 4 -4.70 -6.69 4.04
C LYS A 4 -4.41 -5.24 3.65
N MET A 5 -4.96 -4.80 2.52
CA MET A 5 -4.92 -3.42 2.06
C MET A 5 -6.29 -3.01 1.53
N TYR A 6 -6.50 -1.71 1.37
CA TYR A 6 -7.72 -1.16 0.81
C TYR A 6 -7.38 -0.25 -0.36
N ARG A 7 -7.91 -0.56 -1.54
CA ARG A 7 -7.79 0.25 -2.76
C ARG A 7 -8.94 1.24 -2.80
N VAL A 8 -8.66 2.54 -2.94
CA VAL A 8 -9.70 3.54 -3.24
C VAL A 8 -10.30 3.24 -4.62
N LYS A 9 -11.63 3.18 -4.73
CA LYS A 9 -12.31 2.93 -6.01
C LYS A 9 -12.03 4.06 -7.00
N ASP A 10 -11.76 3.69 -8.26
CA ASP A 10 -11.22 4.58 -9.31
C ASP A 10 -11.99 5.90 -9.47
N MET A 11 -13.33 5.85 -9.46
CA MET A 11 -14.16 7.04 -9.69
C MET A 11 -13.88 8.16 -8.68
N ASP A 12 -13.51 7.83 -7.45
CA ASP A 12 -13.41 8.80 -6.35
C ASP A 12 -11.97 9.30 -6.14
N GLY A 13 -10.96 8.49 -6.47
CA GLY A 13 -9.55 8.93 -6.52
C GLY A 13 -9.37 10.08 -7.52
N TYR A 14 -9.97 9.95 -8.71
CA TYR A 14 -9.96 10.99 -9.74
C TYR A 14 -10.77 12.25 -9.35
N ILE A 15 -11.87 12.13 -8.61
CA ILE A 15 -12.68 13.29 -8.15
C ILE A 15 -11.85 14.27 -7.31
N PHE A 16 -10.88 13.75 -6.54
CA PHE A 16 -9.98 14.60 -5.75
C PHE A 16 -8.65 14.91 -6.45
N GLY A 17 -8.39 14.37 -7.64
CA GLY A 17 -7.14 14.56 -8.37
C GLY A 17 -5.96 13.73 -7.86
N TRP A 18 -6.22 12.67 -7.09
CA TRP A 18 -5.19 11.75 -6.58
C TRP A 18 -5.16 10.49 -7.45
N ALA A 19 -3.99 9.90 -7.66
CA ALA A 19 -3.90 8.55 -8.20
C ALA A 19 -4.67 7.57 -7.27
N PRO A 20 -5.13 6.40 -7.77
CA PRO A 20 -5.69 5.36 -6.90
C PRO A 20 -4.73 5.12 -5.74
N ASN A 21 -5.21 5.44 -4.53
CA ASN A 21 -4.41 5.31 -3.32
C ASN A 21 -4.77 4.01 -2.65
N TYR A 22 -3.73 3.33 -2.17
CA TYR A 22 -3.88 2.16 -1.32
C TYR A 22 -3.55 2.55 0.11
N VAL A 23 -4.32 2.02 1.06
CA VAL A 23 -4.09 2.22 2.50
C VAL A 23 -4.06 0.87 3.22
N LEU A 24 -3.35 0.81 4.34
CA LEU A 24 -3.27 -0.39 5.18
C LEU A 24 -4.34 -0.39 6.28
N ASP A 25 -4.72 0.80 6.72
CA ASP A 25 -5.70 0.99 7.78
C ASP A 25 -7.13 0.96 7.21
N GLU A 26 -8.04 0.40 8.00
CA GLU A 26 -9.45 0.37 7.64
C GLU A 26 -10.02 1.80 7.56
N PRO A 27 -10.61 2.18 6.43
CA PRO A 27 -11.08 3.54 6.22
C PRO A 27 -12.31 3.83 7.10
N ALA A 28 -12.21 4.90 7.91
CA ALA A 28 -13.25 5.26 8.89
C ALA A 28 -14.54 5.82 8.27
N ILE A 29 -14.51 6.28 7.01
CA ILE A 29 -15.55 7.15 6.44
C ILE A 29 -16.66 6.35 5.72
N SER A 30 -16.32 5.21 5.11
CA SER A 30 -17.23 4.15 4.66
C SER A 30 -16.45 3.15 3.79
N THR A 31 -16.69 1.85 3.97
CA THR A 31 -16.12 0.79 3.12
C THR A 31 -16.69 0.81 1.70
N GLU A 32 -17.72 1.61 1.43
CA GLU A 32 -18.29 1.74 0.09
C GLU A 32 -17.33 2.38 -0.92
N TRP A 33 -16.34 3.13 -0.44
CA TRP A 33 -15.36 3.86 -1.26
C TRP A 33 -14.09 3.05 -1.56
N TYR A 34 -13.99 1.86 -0.96
CA TYR A 34 -12.78 1.05 -0.99
C TYR A 34 -13.08 -0.39 -1.37
N ASP A 35 -12.17 -1.01 -2.10
CA ASP A 35 -12.11 -2.46 -2.26
C ASP A 35 -11.07 -3.01 -1.29
N GLU A 36 -11.45 -4.01 -0.49
CA GLU A 36 -10.47 -4.79 0.27
C GLU A 36 -9.70 -5.69 -0.70
N ILE A 37 -8.37 -5.67 -0.58
CA ILE A 37 -7.46 -6.54 -1.32
C ILE A 37 -6.47 -7.18 -0.36
N ALA A 38 -5.95 -8.34 -0.73
CA ALA A 38 -4.85 -8.98 -0.03
C ALA A 38 -3.60 -8.94 -0.90
N CYS A 39 -2.46 -8.58 -0.31
CA CYS A 39 -1.19 -8.47 -1.02
C CYS A 39 -0.09 -9.25 -0.30
N THR A 40 0.85 -9.80 -1.06
CA THR A 40 2.05 -10.42 -0.51
C THR A 40 3.18 -9.40 -0.46
N LEU A 41 3.69 -9.13 0.74
CA LEU A 41 4.95 -8.41 0.93
C LEU A 41 6.15 -9.32 0.64
N PRO A 42 7.20 -8.79 -0.02
CA PRO A 42 8.45 -9.50 -0.21
C PRO A 42 9.12 -9.86 1.12
N ASP A 43 10.07 -10.78 1.07
CA ASP A 43 10.77 -11.25 2.27
C ASP A 43 11.52 -10.13 2.98
N GLY A 44 11.41 -10.10 4.31
CA GLY A 44 12.05 -9.10 5.17
C GLY A 44 11.30 -7.77 5.29
N TYR A 45 10.30 -7.51 4.44
CA TYR A 45 9.41 -6.36 4.61
C TYR A 45 8.41 -6.64 5.73
N TYR A 46 8.04 -5.59 6.47
CA TYR A 46 7.11 -5.69 7.57
C TYR A 46 6.24 -4.44 7.72
N VAL A 47 5.11 -4.60 8.41
CA VAL A 47 4.21 -3.51 8.76
C VAL A 47 4.47 -3.10 10.21
N ALA A 48 4.53 -1.80 10.46
CA ALA A 48 4.58 -1.23 11.80
C ALA A 48 3.83 0.11 11.85
N GLN A 49 3.46 0.54 13.06
CA GLN A 49 2.80 1.82 13.25
C GLN A 49 3.81 2.97 13.28
N ASN A 50 3.46 4.09 12.65
CA ASN A 50 4.20 5.34 12.79
C ASN A 50 3.78 6.11 14.06
N MET A 51 4.33 7.30 14.27
CA MET A 51 4.02 8.15 15.43
C MET A 51 2.57 8.69 15.48
N TYR A 52 1.79 8.44 14.44
CA TYR A 52 0.37 8.80 14.31
C TYR A 52 -0.54 7.56 14.36
N ASP A 53 -0.02 6.42 14.84
CA ASP A 53 -0.73 5.13 14.93
C ASP A 53 -1.18 4.54 13.57
N GLN A 54 -0.64 5.05 12.46
CA GLN A 54 -0.95 4.57 11.11
C GLN A 54 -0.05 3.40 10.73
N ASN A 55 -0.62 2.36 10.17
CA ASN A 55 0.16 1.26 9.64
C ASN A 55 0.92 1.71 8.38
N ILE A 56 2.23 1.46 8.37
CA ILE A 56 3.12 1.72 7.24
C ILE A 56 4.07 0.55 7.03
N ILE A 57 4.64 0.44 5.82
CA ILE A 57 5.55 -0.64 5.45
C ILE A 57 6.99 -0.17 5.58
N PHE A 58 7.84 -1.06 6.10
CA PHE A 58 9.28 -0.91 6.14
C PHE A 58 9.97 -2.06 5.40
N ASN A 59 11.12 -1.78 4.80
CA ASN A 59 12.00 -2.82 4.26
C ASN A 59 12.80 -3.54 5.37
N ALA A 60 13.57 -4.56 4.98
CA ALA A 60 14.38 -5.34 5.91
C ALA A 60 15.46 -4.53 6.68
N ALA A 61 15.84 -3.35 6.17
CA ALA A 61 16.76 -2.42 6.81
C ALA A 61 16.05 -1.43 7.75
N GLY A 62 14.73 -1.51 7.89
CA GLY A 62 13.91 -0.62 8.71
C GLY A 62 13.67 0.76 8.09
N LYS A 63 13.76 0.88 6.76
CA LYS A 63 13.42 2.13 6.04
C LYS A 63 11.97 2.11 5.61
N TYR A 64 11.30 3.25 5.77
CA TYR A 64 9.93 3.43 5.35
C TYR A 64 9.81 3.35 3.83
N CYS A 65 8.87 2.53 3.36
CA CYS A 65 8.56 2.34 1.94
C CYS A 65 7.13 2.83 1.68
N PRO A 66 6.95 4.02 1.10
CA PRO A 66 5.61 4.51 0.76
C PRO A 66 4.98 3.64 -0.31
N ILE A 67 3.66 3.47 -0.21
CA ILE A 67 2.86 2.75 -1.19
C ILE A 67 2.60 3.66 -2.40
N SER A 68 2.67 3.09 -3.60
CA SER A 68 2.49 3.79 -4.87
C SER A 68 1.80 2.89 -5.89
N ASP A 69 1.07 3.51 -6.82
CA ASP A 69 0.56 2.87 -8.03
C ASP A 69 1.33 3.40 -9.24
N MET A 70 2.08 2.54 -9.93
CA MET A 70 2.84 2.94 -11.13
C MET A 70 2.35 2.27 -12.41
N ASP A 71 1.70 1.11 -12.32
CA ASP A 71 1.30 0.29 -13.46
C ASP A 71 -0.13 -0.28 -13.33
N GLY A 72 -0.97 0.34 -12.49
CA GLY A 72 -2.32 -0.12 -12.17
C GLY A 72 -2.36 -1.16 -11.05
N HIS A 73 -1.27 -1.28 -10.29
CA HIS A 73 -1.11 -2.25 -9.21
C HIS A 73 -0.42 -1.65 -7.99
N PRO A 74 -0.73 -2.16 -6.79
CA PRO A 74 -0.07 -1.71 -5.57
C PRO A 74 1.42 -2.06 -5.61
N GLY A 75 2.28 -1.11 -5.29
CA GLY A 75 3.71 -1.32 -5.12
C GLY A 75 4.31 -0.44 -4.04
N LEU A 76 5.58 -0.68 -3.74
CA LEU A 76 6.35 0.06 -2.76
C LEU A 76 7.48 0.82 -3.44
N ILE A 77 7.77 2.02 -2.96
CA ILE A 77 8.98 2.75 -3.32
C ILE A 77 10.05 2.41 -2.28
N ASP A 78 11.05 1.64 -2.69
CA ASP A 78 12.19 1.28 -1.86
C ASP A 78 13.49 1.71 -2.54
N ILE A 79 14.11 2.76 -2.00
CA ILE A 79 15.36 3.30 -2.55
C ILE A 79 16.56 2.39 -2.32
N ASP A 80 16.45 1.41 -1.42
CA ASP A 80 17.51 0.45 -1.12
C ASP A 80 17.37 -0.84 -1.95
N ALA A 81 16.27 -1.01 -2.70
CA ALA A 81 16.05 -2.16 -3.57
C ALA A 81 16.78 -2.02 -4.91
N ASP A 82 17.13 -3.15 -5.54
CA ASP A 82 17.75 -3.20 -6.87
C ASP A 82 16.89 -2.50 -7.94
N ILE A 83 15.57 -2.62 -7.79
CA ILE A 83 14.56 -1.89 -8.56
C ILE A 83 13.75 -1.07 -7.56
N VAL A 84 13.77 0.26 -7.72
CA VAL A 84 13.15 1.20 -6.77
C VAL A 84 11.66 0.95 -6.57
N TYR A 85 10.97 0.54 -7.63
CA TYR A 85 9.57 0.14 -7.54
C TYR A 85 9.46 -1.37 -7.32
N VAL A 86 8.97 -1.75 -6.14
CA VAL A 86 8.74 -3.14 -5.76
C VAL A 86 7.24 -3.43 -5.83
N ARG A 87 6.81 -4.03 -6.94
CA ARG A 87 5.39 -4.39 -7.15
C ARG A 87 4.93 -5.43 -6.12
N LEU A 88 3.79 -5.19 -5.49
CA LEU A 88 3.15 -6.17 -4.62
C LEU A 88 2.30 -7.14 -5.44
N GLN A 89 2.26 -8.38 -5.00
CA GLN A 89 1.43 -9.40 -5.62
C GLN A 89 0.09 -9.50 -4.91
N GLU A 90 -1.00 -9.15 -5.60
CA GLU A 90 -2.35 -9.41 -5.13
C GLU A 90 -2.61 -10.92 -5.02
N VAL A 91 -3.26 -11.32 -3.93
CA VAL A 91 -3.69 -12.69 -3.65
C VAL A 91 -5.16 -12.78 -4.05
N ALA A 92 -5.47 -13.68 -4.98
CA ALA A 92 -6.83 -13.90 -5.50
C ALA A 92 -7.74 -14.64 -4.50
#